data_AF-A0AAQ3IKS7-F1
#
_entry.id   AF-A0AAQ3IKS7-F1
#
_cell.length_a   1.000
_cell.length_b   1.000
_cell.length_c   1.000
_cell.angle_alpha   90.00
_cell.angle_beta   90.00
_cell.angle_gamma   90.00
#
_symmetry.space_group_name_H-M   'P 1'
#
loop_
_entity.id
_entity.type
_entity.pdbx_description
1 polymer ?
#
loop_
_entity_poly.entity_id
_entity_poly.type
_entity_poly.pdbx_seq_one_letter_code
_entity_poly.pdbx_strand_id
1 'polypeptide(L)'
;MGFELNLAHMSISDLLEKAAEKNELIYVRERQRCLGKTASLIQFARKNNCPILMKRNVASHFQCMHPDLEFIAYYDGKRLDGLENVVCDEGIPFDVVKDLHSKGCLLTGFVRRDNVPYTYSLEEALREILYKSSWFYS
;
A
#
# COMPACT_ATOMS: atom_id res chain seq x y z
N MET A 1 0.57 4.09 -13.14
CA MET A 1 0.29 2.66 -13.38
C MET A 1 0.70 1.91 -12.13
N GLY A 2 0.14 0.74 -11.86
CA GLY A 2 0.51 -0.06 -10.69
C GLY A 2 -0.12 -1.44 -10.72
N PHE A 3 0.39 -2.32 -9.87
CA PHE A 3 0.00 -3.72 -9.82
C PHE A 3 -1.30 -3.90 -9.05
N GLU A 4 -2.08 -4.90 -9.44
CA GLU A 4 -3.21 -5.35 -8.64
C GLU A 4 -2.83 -6.63 -7.89
N LEU A 5 -3.19 -6.71 -6.61
CA LEU A 5 -3.01 -7.94 -5.84
C LEU A 5 -3.94 -9.04 -6.36
N ASN A 6 -3.38 -9.94 -7.17
CA ASN A 6 -4.07 -11.09 -7.73
C ASN A 6 -3.27 -12.38 -7.53
N LEU A 7 -3.68 -13.15 -6.51
CA LEU A 7 -3.00 -14.39 -6.11
C LEU A 7 -3.25 -15.57 -7.06
N ALA A 8 -4.16 -15.46 -8.03
CA ALA A 8 -4.38 -16.50 -9.03
C ALA A 8 -3.22 -16.58 -10.05
N HIS A 9 -2.44 -15.51 -10.19
CA HIS A 9 -1.38 -15.41 -11.18
C HIS A 9 0.02 -15.28 -10.58
N MET A 10 0.15 -14.78 -9.35
CA MET A 10 1.44 -14.45 -8.78
C MET A 10 1.42 -14.51 -7.25
N SER A 11 2.52 -14.96 -6.64
CA SER A 11 2.69 -14.89 -5.20
C SER A 11 2.85 -13.44 -4.74
N ILE A 12 2.56 -13.15 -3.46
CA ILE A 12 2.74 -11.81 -2.90
C ILE A 12 4.22 -11.38 -2.97
N SER A 13 5.14 -12.31 -2.73
CA SER A 13 6.57 -12.04 -2.77
C SER A 13 7.03 -11.66 -4.17
N ASP A 14 6.64 -12.42 -5.20
CA ASP A 14 6.98 -12.08 -6.59
C ASP A 14 6.37 -10.75 -7.03
N LEU A 15 5.17 -10.44 -6.52
CA LEU A 15 4.51 -9.17 -6.79
C LEU A 15 5.25 -7.98 -6.18
N LEU A 16 5.76 -8.13 -4.95
CA LEU A 16 6.59 -7.11 -4.29
C LEU A 16 7.89 -6.85 -5.04
N GLU A 17 8.59 -7.90 -5.48
CA GLU A 17 9.82 -7.76 -6.27
C GLU A 17 9.56 -7.02 -7.58
N LYS A 18 8.55 -7.43 -8.35
CA LYS A 18 8.21 -6.78 -9.63
C LYS A 18 7.72 -5.34 -9.45
N ALA A 19 6.97 -5.09 -8.38
CA ALA A 19 6.50 -3.75 -8.07
C ALA A 19 7.67 -2.83 -7.70
N ALA A 20 8.61 -3.30 -6.89
CA ALA A 20 9.82 -2.55 -6.57
C ALA A 20 10.72 -2.31 -7.79
N GLU A 21 10.95 -3.32 -8.63
CA GLU A 21 11.73 -3.21 -9.88
C GLU A 21 11.18 -2.13 -10.83
N LYS A 22 9.85 -1.99 -10.88
CA LYS A 22 9.17 -1.01 -11.72
C LYS A 22 8.88 0.31 -11.02
N ASN A 23 9.25 0.44 -9.74
CA ASN A 23 8.87 1.55 -8.89
C ASN A 23 7.35 1.81 -8.91
N GLU A 24 6.57 0.75 -8.74
CA GLU A 24 5.10 0.75 -8.76
C GLU A 24 4.52 0.32 -7.39
N LEU A 25 3.28 0.74 -7.14
CA LEU A 25 2.50 0.37 -5.95
C LEU A 25 1.63 -0.86 -6.22
N ILE A 26 1.30 -1.60 -5.17
CA ILE A 26 0.38 -2.74 -5.22
C ILE A 26 -0.97 -2.33 -4.66
N TYR A 27 -1.97 -2.24 -5.53
CA TYR A 27 -3.34 -1.94 -5.17
C TYR A 27 -4.07 -3.17 -4.64
N VAL A 28 -4.67 -3.02 -3.47
CA VAL A 28 -5.50 -4.04 -2.81
C VAL A 28 -6.96 -3.58 -2.77
N ARG A 29 -7.88 -4.53 -2.97
CA ARG A 29 -9.33 -4.31 -2.92
C ARG A 29 -9.88 -4.54 -1.51
N GLU A 30 -11.07 -4.02 -1.26
CA GLU A 30 -11.86 -4.43 -0.10
C GLU A 30 -11.98 -5.96 -0.02
N ARG A 31 -11.97 -6.49 1.21
CA ARG A 31 -12.04 -7.93 1.54
C ARG A 31 -10.76 -8.75 1.28
N GLN A 32 -9.65 -8.14 0.87
CA GLN A 32 -8.33 -8.81 0.78
C GLN A 32 -7.52 -8.73 2.09
N ARG A 33 -8.18 -8.87 3.25
CA ARG A 33 -7.51 -8.88 4.57
C ARG A 33 -6.95 -10.27 4.91
N CYS A 34 -6.00 -10.32 5.84
CA CYS A 34 -5.43 -11.56 6.38
C CYS A 34 -4.76 -12.50 5.35
N LEU A 35 -4.34 -11.97 4.19
CA LEU A 35 -3.67 -12.76 3.13
C LEU A 35 -2.16 -12.94 3.34
N GLY A 36 -1.61 -12.62 4.52
CA GLY A 36 -0.17 -12.70 4.78
C GLY A 36 0.67 -11.54 4.22
N LYS A 37 0.04 -10.46 3.74
CA LYS A 37 0.71 -9.30 3.11
C LYS A 37 1.82 -8.70 3.98
N THR A 38 1.55 -8.43 5.26
CA THR A 38 2.54 -7.86 6.19
C THR A 38 3.71 -8.82 6.41
N ALA A 39 3.48 -10.13 6.47
CA ALA A 39 4.55 -11.11 6.60
C ALA A 39 5.45 -11.15 5.35
N SER A 40 4.86 -11.11 4.15
CA SER A 40 5.61 -10.99 2.90
C SER A 40 6.38 -9.66 2.81
N LEU A 41 5.77 -8.55 3.26
CA LEU A 41 6.42 -7.25 3.31
C LEU A 41 7.64 -7.26 4.25
N ILE A 42 7.53 -7.92 5.40
CA ILE A 42 8.64 -8.10 6.36
C ILE A 42 9.79 -8.89 5.74
N GLN A 43 9.50 -9.98 5.04
CA GLN A 43 10.54 -10.76 4.35
C GLN A 43 11.22 -9.95 3.24
N PHE A 44 10.43 -9.22 2.45
CA PHE A 44 10.95 -8.34 1.41
C PHE A 44 11.85 -7.24 2.00
N ALA A 45 11.41 -6.58 3.07
CA ALA A 45 12.17 -5.53 3.73
C ALA A 45 13.49 -6.02 4.30
N ARG A 46 13.48 -7.22 4.90
CA ARG A 46 14.69 -7.89 5.39
C ARG A 46 15.68 -8.21 4.27
N LYS A 47 15.19 -8.68 3.13
CA LYS A 47 16.04 -8.99 1.97
C LYS A 47 16.68 -7.72 1.38
N ASN A 48 15.96 -6.60 1.41
CA ASN A 48 16.36 -5.34 0.79
C ASN A 48 16.98 -4.33 1.78
N ASN A 49 17.14 -4.71 3.05
CA ASN A 49 17.66 -3.84 4.13
C ASN A 49 16.96 -2.49 4.20
N CYS A 50 15.62 -2.49 4.15
CA CYS A 50 14.84 -1.26 4.20
C CYS A 50 13.86 -1.20 5.38
N PRO A 51 13.51 0.02 5.84
CA PRO A 51 12.53 0.20 6.90
C PRO A 51 11.10 0.01 6.38
N ILE A 52 10.20 -0.34 7.29
CA ILE A 52 8.78 -0.54 6.99
C ILE A 52 7.94 0.56 7.64
N LEU A 53 7.24 1.34 6.82
CA LEU A 53 6.25 2.30 7.26
C LEU A 53 4.92 1.61 7.53
N MET A 54 4.44 1.69 8.77
CA MET A 54 3.16 1.10 9.17
C MET A 54 2.44 1.93 10.24
N LYS A 55 1.16 1.65 10.50
CA LYS A 55 0.40 2.36 11.53
C LYS A 55 1.05 2.22 12.91
N ARG A 56 1.09 3.31 13.67
CA ARG A 56 1.69 3.38 15.00
C ARG A 56 1.21 2.30 15.97
N ASN A 57 -0.06 1.94 15.93
CA ASN A 57 -0.65 0.94 16.82
C ASN A 57 -0.16 -0.49 16.57
N VAL A 58 0.50 -0.75 15.43
CA VAL A 58 1.02 -2.07 15.06
C VAL A 58 2.55 -2.09 15.02
N ALA A 59 3.20 -0.95 14.79
CA ALA A 59 4.65 -0.82 14.68
C ALA A 59 5.41 -1.38 15.88
N SER A 60 5.00 -1.05 17.11
CA SER A 60 5.69 -1.52 18.33
C SER A 60 5.63 -3.04 18.50
N HIS A 61 4.51 -3.66 18.09
CA HIS A 61 4.35 -5.11 18.15
C HIS A 61 5.32 -5.81 17.20
N PHE A 62 5.39 -5.36 15.95
CA PHE A 62 6.32 -5.94 14.98
C PHE A 62 7.79 -5.64 15.28
N GLN A 63 8.10 -4.44 15.79
CA GLN A 63 9.45 -4.10 16.24
C GLN A 63 9.96 -5.04 17.33
N CYS A 64 9.07 -5.46 18.25
CA CYS A 64 9.40 -6.43 19.30
C CYS A 64 9.66 -7.84 18.73
N MET A 65 8.87 -8.27 17.75
CA MET A 65 9.00 -9.60 17.12
C MET A 65 10.16 -9.70 16.13
N HIS A 66 10.55 -8.58 15.52
CA HIS A 66 11.59 -8.49 14.51
C HIS A 66 12.56 -7.36 14.85
N PRO A 67 13.38 -7.52 15.90
CA PRO A 67 14.30 -6.47 16.38
C PRO A 67 15.42 -6.15 15.39
N ASP A 68 15.61 -6.99 14.37
CA ASP A 68 16.57 -6.84 13.29
C ASP A 68 16.11 -5.87 12.18
N LEU A 69 14.83 -5.47 12.20
CA LEU A 69 14.24 -4.57 11.22
C LEU A 69 13.83 -3.24 11.87
N GLU A 70 13.81 -2.18 11.06
CA GLU A 70 13.28 -0.89 11.47
C GLU A 70 11.81 -0.74 11.06
N PHE A 71 10.96 -0.45 12.05
CA PHE A 71 9.54 -0.17 11.83
C PHE A 71 9.22 1.30 12.13
N ILE A 72 8.88 2.05 11.08
CA ILE A 72 8.52 3.46 11.20
C ILE A 72 7.04 3.56 11.55
N ALA A 73 6.76 3.94 12.80
CA ALA A 73 5.42 4.19 13.29
C ALA A 73 4.81 5.47 12.69
N TYR A 74 3.83 5.35 11.79
CA TYR A 74 3.07 6.47 11.25
C TYR A 74 1.90 6.85 12.16
N TYR A 75 1.71 8.15 12.36
CA TYR A 75 0.52 8.76 12.94
C TYR A 75 0.20 10.04 12.16
N ASP A 76 -1.05 10.48 12.22
CA ASP A 76 -1.52 11.60 11.41
C ASP A 76 -0.76 12.89 11.73
N GLY A 77 -0.35 13.61 10.70
CA GLY A 77 0.52 14.80 10.81
C GLY A 77 2.00 14.52 11.13
N LYS A 78 2.44 13.26 11.19
CA LYS A 78 3.87 12.94 11.35
C LYS A 78 4.64 13.38 10.11
N ARG A 79 5.70 14.17 10.31
CA ARG A 79 6.66 14.49 9.25
C ARG A 79 7.50 13.27 8.91
N LEU A 80 7.63 12.99 7.61
CA LEU A 80 8.37 11.84 7.06
C LEU A 80 9.57 12.29 6.22
N ASP A 81 10.21 13.39 6.65
CA ASP A 81 11.36 13.95 5.98
C ASP A 81 12.60 13.07 6.16
N GLY A 82 13.44 12.97 5.12
CA GLY A 82 14.69 12.20 5.16
C GLY A 82 14.53 10.68 5.07
N LEU A 83 13.32 10.19 4.75
CA LEU A 83 13.10 8.77 4.47
C LEU A 83 13.64 8.39 3.09
N GLU A 84 14.35 7.28 3.02
CA GLU A 84 14.87 6.72 1.77
C GLU A 84 14.62 5.21 1.72
N ASN A 85 14.35 4.70 0.52
CA ASN A 85 14.18 3.27 0.23
C ASN A 85 13.15 2.55 1.13
N VAL A 86 12.07 3.19 1.53
CA VAL A 86 11.08 2.65 2.47
C VAL A 86 10.05 1.77 1.75
N VAL A 87 9.45 0.82 2.47
CA VAL A 87 8.24 0.11 2.00
C VAL A 87 7.04 0.39 2.92
N CYS A 88 5.82 0.42 2.37
CA CYS A 88 4.62 0.75 3.15
C CYS A 88 3.62 -0.41 3.28
N ASP A 89 3.08 -0.58 4.50
CA ASP A 89 1.96 -1.46 4.78
C ASP A 89 0.62 -0.86 4.33
N GLU A 90 -0.39 -1.71 4.10
CA GLU A 90 -1.73 -1.34 3.62
C GLU A 90 -2.40 -0.22 4.46
N GLY A 91 -2.03 -0.10 5.73
CA GLY A 91 -2.62 0.85 6.65
C GLY A 91 -2.26 2.33 6.45
N ILE A 92 -1.31 2.67 5.58
CA ILE A 92 -0.87 4.07 5.40
C ILE A 92 -1.87 4.84 4.53
N PRO A 93 -2.22 6.11 4.89
CA PRO A 93 -3.06 6.96 4.05
C PRO A 93 -2.50 7.13 2.64
N PHE A 94 -3.38 7.15 1.64
CA PHE A 94 -2.95 7.14 0.23
C PHE A 94 -2.18 8.39 -0.18
N ASP A 95 -2.61 9.55 0.29
CA ASP A 95 -1.95 10.84 0.08
C ASP A 95 -0.50 10.82 0.59
N VAL A 96 -0.26 10.21 1.75
CA VAL A 96 1.08 10.01 2.31
C VAL A 96 1.91 9.06 1.45
N VAL A 97 1.34 7.91 1.04
CA VAL A 97 2.03 6.96 0.15
C VAL A 97 2.38 7.62 -1.18
N LYS A 98 1.45 8.37 -1.77
CA LYS A 98 1.63 9.07 -3.03
C LYS A 98 2.71 10.15 -2.93
N ASP A 99 2.73 10.93 -1.86
CA ASP A 99 3.77 11.93 -1.62
C ASP A 99 5.16 11.28 -1.53
N LEU A 100 5.32 10.23 -0.71
CA LEU A 100 6.58 9.49 -0.59
C LEU A 100 7.02 8.86 -1.92
N HIS A 101 6.08 8.27 -2.66
CA HIS A 101 6.35 7.69 -3.98
C HIS A 101 6.80 8.76 -4.98
N SER A 102 6.15 9.92 -5.00
CA SER A 102 6.53 11.05 -5.88
C SER A 102 7.92 11.62 -5.57
N LYS A 103 8.37 11.51 -4.31
CA LYS A 103 9.70 11.93 -3.86
C LYS A 103 10.78 10.88 -4.12
N GLY A 104 10.41 9.69 -4.62
CA GLY A 104 11.33 8.57 -4.82
C GLY A 104 11.79 7.91 -3.51
N CYS A 105 11.11 8.21 -2.39
CA CYS A 105 11.46 7.67 -1.08
C CYS A 105 10.93 6.24 -0.86
N LEU A 106 9.96 5.82 -1.68
CA LEU A 106 9.24 4.56 -1.52
C LEU A 106 9.61 3.57 -2.61
N LEU A 107 10.06 2.37 -2.23
CA LEU A 107 10.35 1.28 -3.17
C LEU A 107 9.08 0.66 -3.72
N THR A 108 8.17 0.27 -2.81
CA THR A 108 6.84 -0.26 -3.13
C THR A 108 6.01 -0.36 -1.85
N GLY A 109 4.79 -0.89 -1.95
CA GLY A 109 3.97 -1.23 -0.80
C GLY A 109 2.52 -1.50 -1.19
N PHE A 110 1.72 -1.81 -0.17
CA PHE A 110 0.30 -2.10 -0.34
C PHE A 110 -0.53 -0.84 -0.15
N VAL A 111 -1.50 -0.64 -1.04
CA VAL A 111 -2.35 0.54 -1.04
C VAL A 111 -3.79 0.13 -1.26
N ARG A 112 -4.71 0.54 -0.38
CA ARG A 112 -6.14 0.31 -0.60
C ARG A 112 -6.63 1.14 -1.79
N ARG A 113 -7.26 0.47 -2.75
CA ARG A 113 -7.85 1.14 -3.94
C ARG A 113 -8.92 2.16 -3.53
N ASP A 114 -9.67 1.89 -2.47
CA ASP A 114 -10.74 2.79 -1.97
C ASP A 114 -10.19 4.04 -1.27
N ASN A 115 -8.90 4.05 -0.92
CA ASN A 115 -8.22 5.24 -0.37
C ASN A 115 -7.63 6.12 -1.47
N VAL A 116 -7.62 5.68 -2.74
CA VAL A 116 -7.30 6.55 -3.85
C VAL A 116 -8.46 7.56 -3.94
N PRO A 117 -8.23 8.87 -3.76
CA PRO A 117 -9.29 9.85 -3.99
C PRO A 117 -9.79 9.60 -5.40
N TYR A 118 -11.10 9.38 -5.55
CA TYR A 118 -11.74 9.16 -6.83
C TYR A 118 -11.39 10.33 -7.75
N THR A 119 -10.34 10.21 -8.55
CA THR A 119 -10.12 11.04 -9.71
C THR A 119 -10.91 10.41 -10.84
N TYR A 120 -12.23 10.35 -10.68
CA TYR A 120 -13.07 10.16 -11.84
C TYR A 120 -12.97 11.44 -12.67
N SER A 121 -12.75 11.29 -13.97
CA SER A 121 -13.27 12.30 -14.88
C SER A 121 -14.79 12.43 -14.67
N LEU A 122 -15.38 13.59 -14.91
CA LEU A 122 -16.83 13.78 -14.75
C LEU A 122 -17.65 12.69 -15.46
N GLU A 123 -17.17 12.18 -16.60
CA GLU A 123 -17.80 11.09 -17.35
C GLU A 123 -17.83 9.76 -16.59
N GLU A 124 -16.75 9.39 -15.90
CA GLU A 124 -16.67 8.13 -15.17
C GLU A 124 -17.47 8.18 -13.87
N ALA A 125 -17.50 9.34 -13.20
CA ALA A 125 -18.36 9.57 -12.04
C ALA A 125 -19.83 9.47 -12.43
N LEU A 126 -20.21 10.07 -13.57
CA LEU A 126 -21.57 9.99 -14.11
C LEU A 126 -21.96 8.54 -14.48
N ARG A 127 -21.04 7.76 -15.05
CA ARG A 127 -21.27 6.34 -15.34
C ARG A 127 -21.55 5.51 -14.10
N GLU A 128 -20.80 5.71 -13.03
CA GLU A 128 -21.01 5.03 -11.74
C GLU A 128 -22.34 5.42 -11.09
N ILE A 129 -22.70 6.70 -11.13
CA ILE A 129 -24.00 7.18 -10.62
C ILE A 129 -25.14 6.55 -11.43
N LEU A 130 -25.06 6.58 -12.77
CA LEU A 130 -26.07 5.98 -13.65
C LEU A 130 -26.20 4.48 -13.43
N TYR A 131 -25.07 3.77 -13.26
CA TYR A 131 -25.07 2.34 -12.97
C TYR A 131 -25.70 2.03 -11.60
N LYS A 132 -25.43 2.82 -10.56
CA LYS A 132 -26.08 2.65 -9.25
C LYS A 132 -27.57 3.02 -9.28
N SER A 133 -27.96 3.97 -10.12
CA SER A 133 -29.35 4.39 -10.30
C SER A 133 -30.21 3.33 -11.00
N SER A 134 -29.61 2.53 -11.89
CA SER A 134 -30.34 1.46 -12.59
C SER A 134 -30.74 0.31 -11.67
N TRP A 135 -30.05 0.13 -10.54
CA TRP A 135 -30.39 -0.87 -9.52
C TRP A 135 -31.53 -0.42 -8.59
N PHE A 136 -31.88 0.87 -8.56
CA PHE A 136 -33.01 1.38 -7.78
C PHE A 136 -34.36 1.26 -8.50
N TYR A 137 -34.36 0.87 -9.79
CA TYR A 137 -35.56 0.69 -10.62
C TYR A 137 -35.75 -0.77 -11.08
N SER A 138 -35.22 -1.75 -10.36
CA SER A 138 -35.50 -3.19 -10.57
C SER A 138 -36.24 -3.78 -9.37
#